data_AF-A0A3N5FTZ1-F1
#
_entry.id   AF-A0A3N5FTZ1-F1
#
_cell.length_a   1.000
_cell.length_b   1.000
_cell.length_c   1.000
_cell.angle_alpha   90.00
_cell.angle_beta   90.00
_cell.angle_gamma   90.00
#
_symmetry.space_group_name_H-M   'P 1'
#
loop_
_entity.id
_entity.type
_entity.pdbx_description
1 polymer ?
#
loop_
_entity_poly.entity_id
_entity_poly.type
_entity_poly.pdbx_seq_one_letter_code
_entity_poly.pdbx_strand_id
1 'polypeptide(L)'
;MSKRRPAPPAASQTGPGRNRRLTARRTPQDNVRASAGWVLDRTLQSLAPVDAYLDTALQSFDERDQGLLRELVLGSLRWLRRLDSVISAASSRRFEDIEPALHSPLRIATYQLLFLDRVPAHAAVHVAVEQAHQLTH
;
A
#
# COMPACT_ATOMS: atom_id res chain seq x y z
N MET A 1 -67.91 -23.04 -13.80
CA MET A 1 -67.92 -21.60 -13.43
C MET A 1 -67.33 -21.44 -12.05
N SER A 2 -66.39 -20.50 -11.92
CA SER A 2 -65.69 -20.00 -10.73
C SER A 2 -66.46 -20.02 -9.42
N LYS A 3 -65.78 -20.30 -8.30
CA LYS A 3 -65.28 -19.24 -7.39
C LYS A 3 -64.49 -19.80 -6.19
N ARG A 4 -63.20 -19.43 -6.17
CA ARG A 4 -62.40 -18.87 -5.07
C ARG A 4 -62.46 -19.56 -3.69
N ARG A 5 -61.36 -20.23 -3.35
CA ARG A 5 -60.88 -20.42 -1.97
C ARG A 5 -59.86 -19.31 -1.65
N PRO A 6 -59.91 -18.67 -0.47
CA PRO A 6 -58.95 -17.64 -0.06
C PRO A 6 -57.64 -18.25 0.48
N ALA A 7 -56.57 -17.47 0.37
CA ALA A 7 -55.18 -17.83 0.63
C ALA A 7 -54.81 -17.96 2.12
N PRO A 8 -53.87 -18.85 2.48
CA PRO A 8 -53.06 -18.73 3.69
C PRO A 8 -51.78 -17.88 3.45
N PRO A 9 -51.22 -17.27 4.51
CA PRO A 9 -50.20 -16.23 4.41
C PRO A 9 -48.77 -16.76 4.21
N ALA A 10 -48.00 -15.97 3.44
CA ALA A 10 -46.56 -15.77 3.48
C ALA A 10 -45.68 -16.96 3.90
N ALA A 11 -45.36 -17.82 2.92
CA ALA A 11 -44.12 -18.57 2.97
C ALA A 11 -42.95 -17.57 2.93
N SER A 12 -42.18 -17.54 4.01
CA SER A 12 -40.85 -16.94 4.09
C SER A 12 -39.97 -17.56 2.99
N GLN A 13 -39.89 -16.85 1.87
CA GLN A 13 -38.89 -17.12 0.85
C GLN A 13 -37.54 -16.74 1.45
N THR A 14 -36.88 -17.76 1.98
CA THR A 14 -35.43 -17.83 2.15
C THR A 14 -34.79 -17.56 0.79
N GLY A 15 -34.62 -16.28 0.47
CA GLY A 15 -33.73 -15.83 -0.59
C GLY A 15 -32.29 -16.09 -0.14
N PRO A 16 -31.41 -16.62 -1.01
CA PRO A 16 -30.06 -16.99 -0.63
C PRO A 16 -29.35 -15.77 -0.07
N GLY A 17 -28.79 -15.95 1.12
CA GLY A 17 -27.96 -14.96 1.80
C GLY A 17 -27.08 -14.29 0.77
N ARG A 18 -27.29 -12.98 0.62
CA ARG A 18 -26.61 -12.13 -0.35
C ARG A 18 -25.13 -12.29 -0.05
N ASN A 19 -24.50 -13.17 -0.83
CA ASN A 19 -23.09 -13.25 -1.10
C ASN A 19 -22.67 -11.89 -1.65
N ARG A 20 -22.57 -10.90 -0.77
CA ARG A 20 -21.61 -9.82 -0.93
C ARG A 20 -20.35 -10.27 -0.22
N ARG A 21 -19.85 -11.41 -0.74
CA ARG A 21 -18.42 -11.62 -0.92
C ARG A 21 -17.86 -10.24 -1.26
N LEU A 22 -17.14 -9.65 -0.33
CA LEU A 22 -16.28 -8.50 -0.61
C LEU A 22 -15.12 -9.05 -1.45
N THR A 23 -15.44 -9.47 -2.68
CA THR A 23 -14.50 -9.66 -3.78
C THR A 23 -14.06 -8.26 -4.19
N ALA A 24 -13.07 -7.76 -3.46
CA ALA A 24 -12.04 -6.87 -3.96
C ALA A 24 -10.86 -6.84 -2.96
N ARG A 25 -10.45 -8.00 -2.40
CA ARG A 25 -9.09 -8.09 -1.87
C ARG A 25 -8.16 -8.24 -3.06
N ARG A 26 -7.81 -7.12 -3.68
CA ARG A 26 -6.69 -7.03 -4.62
C ARG A 26 -5.43 -7.40 -3.84
N THR A 27 -4.87 -8.54 -4.17
CA THR A 27 -3.44 -8.85 -4.01
C THR A 27 -2.94 -9.12 -5.43
N PRO A 28 -1.71 -8.72 -5.79
CA PRO A 28 -0.54 -9.42 -5.26
C PRO A 28 0.74 -8.58 -5.00
N GLN A 29 0.81 -7.34 -5.52
CA GLN A 29 2.01 -6.53 -5.81
C GLN A 29 1.60 -5.03 -5.93
N ASP A 30 0.57 -4.64 -5.17
CA ASP A 30 -0.57 -3.85 -5.64
C ASP A 30 -0.60 -2.35 -5.32
N ASN A 31 0.56 -1.70 -5.19
CA ASN A 31 0.62 -0.23 -5.24
C ASN A 31 2.02 0.18 -5.67
N VAL A 32 2.16 1.18 -6.55
CA VAL A 32 3.45 1.78 -6.89
C VAL A 32 4.28 2.09 -5.63
N ARG A 33 3.61 2.47 -4.54
CA ARG A 33 4.23 2.71 -3.22
C ARG A 33 4.78 1.45 -2.55
N ALA A 34 4.06 0.33 -2.65
CA ALA A 34 4.51 -0.97 -2.12
C ALA A 34 5.69 -1.50 -2.93
N SER A 35 5.63 -1.41 -4.26
CA SER A 35 6.75 -1.76 -5.14
C SER A 35 7.96 -0.85 -4.89
N ALA A 36 7.76 0.45 -4.68
CA ALA A 36 8.83 1.37 -4.29
C ALA A 36 9.46 0.96 -2.95
N GLY A 37 8.64 0.61 -1.96
CA GLY A 37 9.11 0.11 -0.66
C GLY A 37 9.92 -1.18 -0.80
N TRP A 38 9.48 -2.12 -1.64
CA TRP A 38 10.21 -3.35 -1.91
C TRP A 38 11.55 -3.09 -2.61
N VAL A 39 11.58 -2.25 -3.65
CA VAL A 39 12.83 -1.89 -4.36
C VAL A 39 13.79 -1.20 -3.41
N LEU A 40 13.30 -0.25 -2.60
CA LEU A 40 14.10 0.47 -1.61
C LEU A 40 14.71 -0.50 -0.59
N ASP A 41 13.88 -1.39 -0.04
CA ASP A 41 14.32 -2.40 0.93
C ASP A 41 15.44 -3.29 0.35
N ARG A 42 15.22 -3.85 -0.84
CA ARG A 42 16.21 -4.69 -1.53
C ARG A 42 17.50 -3.95 -1.85
N THR A 43 17.41 -2.69 -2.25
CA THR A 43 18.58 -1.85 -2.55
C THR A 43 19.40 -1.58 -1.29
N LEU A 44 18.76 -1.39 -0.14
CA LEU A 44 19.46 -1.09 1.11
C LEU A 44 20.02 -2.33 1.80
N GLN A 45 19.41 -3.50 1.59
CA GLN A 45 19.87 -4.76 2.19
C GLN A 45 20.86 -5.53 1.30
N SER A 46 20.97 -5.18 0.01
CA SER A 46 21.88 -5.84 -0.93
C SER A 46 23.00 -4.91 -1.36
N LEU A 47 24.04 -5.51 -1.95
CA LEU A 47 25.12 -4.77 -2.63
C LEU A 47 24.85 -4.61 -4.14
N ALA A 48 23.66 -5.00 -4.60
CA ALA A 48 23.31 -4.91 -6.02
C ALA A 48 22.89 -3.48 -6.39
N PRO A 49 23.15 -3.04 -7.63
CA PRO A 49 22.68 -1.74 -8.11
C PRO A 49 21.15 -1.63 -8.05
N VAL A 50 20.66 -0.42 -7.72
CA VAL A 50 19.22 -0.12 -7.68
C VAL A 50 18.51 -0.48 -8.98
N ASP A 51 19.18 -0.28 -10.13
CA ASP A 51 18.62 -0.51 -11.46
C ASP A 51 18.14 -1.95 -11.65
N ALA A 52 18.83 -2.94 -11.07
CA ALA A 52 18.45 -4.35 -11.19
C ALA A 52 17.05 -4.63 -10.59
N TYR A 53 16.76 -4.05 -9.42
CA TYR A 53 15.45 -4.18 -8.77
C TYR A 53 14.40 -3.28 -9.41
N LEU A 54 14.81 -2.09 -9.83
CA LEU A 54 13.94 -1.12 -10.45
C LEU A 54 13.42 -1.62 -11.80
N ASP A 55 14.29 -2.14 -12.66
CA ASP A 55 13.92 -2.71 -13.97
C ASP A 55 12.92 -3.85 -13.83
N THR A 56 13.12 -4.72 -12.82
CA THR A 56 12.18 -5.80 -12.50
C THR A 56 10.81 -5.26 -12.10
N ALA A 57 10.77 -4.24 -11.23
CA ALA A 57 9.52 -3.66 -10.76
C ALA A 57 8.79 -2.86 -11.85
N LEU A 58 9.53 -2.14 -12.70
CA LEU A 58 8.98 -1.28 -13.77
C LEU A 58 8.16 -2.06 -14.81
N GLN A 59 8.53 -3.32 -15.08
CA GLN A 59 7.81 -4.19 -16.03
C GLN A 59 6.33 -4.42 -15.67
N SER A 60 5.95 -4.17 -14.41
CA SER A 60 4.58 -4.36 -13.92
C SER A 60 3.70 -3.12 -14.02
N PHE A 61 4.21 -1.98 -14.50
CA PHE A 61 3.53 -0.69 -14.46
C PHE A 61 3.51 0.02 -15.82
N ASP A 62 2.52 0.90 -16.02
CA ASP A 62 2.45 1.79 -17.18
C ASP A 62 3.44 2.96 -17.06
N GLU A 63 3.63 3.75 -18.12
CA GLU A 63 4.63 4.83 -18.13
C GLU A 63 4.45 5.84 -16.99
N ARG A 64 3.20 6.13 -16.61
CA ARG A 64 2.88 7.07 -15.55
C ARG A 64 3.29 6.51 -14.19
N ASP A 65 2.89 5.28 -13.90
CA ASP A 65 3.20 4.60 -12.64
C ASP A 65 4.69 4.26 -12.55
N GLN A 66 5.36 3.97 -13.67
CA GLN A 66 6.81 3.86 -13.77
C GLN A 66 7.51 5.16 -13.38
N GLY A 67 7.03 6.30 -13.89
CA GLY A 67 7.55 7.62 -13.51
C GLY A 67 7.46 7.86 -12.01
N LEU A 68 6.31 7.56 -11.41
CA LEU A 68 6.11 7.65 -9.97
C LEU A 68 7.00 6.66 -9.19
N LEU A 69 7.13 5.42 -9.66
CA LEU A 69 7.99 4.41 -9.03
C LEU A 69 9.44 4.88 -8.94
N ARG A 70 9.99 5.37 -10.06
CA ARG A 70 11.35 5.91 -10.11
C ARG A 70 11.52 7.07 -9.14
N GLU A 71 10.59 8.02 -9.13
CA GLU A 71 10.67 9.19 -8.26
C GLU A 71 10.66 8.78 -6.78
N LEU A 72 9.77 7.87 -6.39
CA LEU A 72 9.71 7.39 -5.01
C LEU A 72 10.98 6.67 -4.59
N VAL A 73 11.52 5.77 -5.41
CA VAL A 73 12.72 4.99 -5.09
C VAL A 73 13.95 5.89 -5.05
N LEU A 74 14.24 6.60 -6.15
CA LEU A 74 15.45 7.40 -6.29
C LEU A 74 15.41 8.61 -5.36
N GLY A 75 14.24 9.23 -5.19
CA GLY A 75 14.03 10.31 -4.25
C GLY A 75 14.23 9.88 -2.79
N SER A 76 13.74 8.70 -2.42
CA SER A 76 13.93 8.17 -1.07
C SER A 76 15.39 7.80 -0.79
N LEU A 77 16.10 7.20 -1.75
CA LEU A 77 17.53 6.94 -1.64
C LEU A 77 18.34 8.23 -1.51
N ARG A 78 18.03 9.24 -2.32
CA ARG A 78 18.69 10.56 -2.29
C ARG A 78 18.59 11.23 -0.91
N TRP A 79 17.44 11.09 -0.26
CA TRP A 79 17.17 11.76 1.02
C TRP A 79 17.15 10.82 2.23
N LEU A 80 17.66 9.59 2.11
CA LEU A 80 17.51 8.52 3.10
C LEU A 80 17.79 8.96 4.54
N ARG A 81 18.96 9.59 4.77
CA ARG A 81 19.35 10.06 6.11
C ARG A 81 18.43 11.15 6.66
N ARG A 82 17.90 12.00 5.79
CA ARG A 82 16.94 13.04 6.17
C ARG A 82 15.59 12.41 6.53
N LEU A 83 15.13 11.43 5.75
CA LEU A 83 13.90 10.70 6.02
C LEU A 83 13.98 9.99 7.38
N ASP A 84 15.06 9.25 7.63
CA ASP A 84 15.27 8.51 8.88
C ASP A 84 15.32 9.45 10.10
N SER A 85 15.93 10.63 9.94
CA SER A 85 15.96 11.67 10.98
C SER A 85 14.58 12.27 11.24
N VAL A 86 13.80 12.54 10.19
CA VAL A 86 12.42 13.04 10.33
C VAL A 86 11.53 12.01 11.01
N ILE A 87 11.64 10.74 10.61
CA ILE A 87 10.87 9.65 11.20
C ILE A 87 11.25 9.46 12.68
N SER A 88 12.55 9.52 13.01
CA SER A 88 13.00 9.48 14.40
C SER A 88 12.46 10.64 15.23
N ALA A 89 12.45 11.86 14.68
CA ALA A 89 11.93 13.04 15.38
C ALA A 89 10.40 12.99 15.58
N ALA A 90 9.68 12.31 14.68
CA ALA A 90 8.23 12.12 14.76
C ALA A 90 7.82 10.88 15.58
N SER A 91 8.77 10.08 16.05
CA SER A 91 8.55 8.83 16.78
C SER A 91 9.04 8.94 18.22
N SER A 92 8.47 8.15 19.12
CA SER A 92 9.01 7.97 20.48
C SER A 92 10.24 7.06 20.52
N ARG A 93 10.62 6.46 19.39
CA ARG A 93 11.74 5.53 19.23
C ARG A 93 12.69 6.05 18.17
N ARG A 94 13.99 5.73 18.30
CA ARG A 94 14.95 5.99 17.22
C ARG A 94 14.57 5.12 16.01
N PHE A 95 14.90 5.57 14.81
CA PHE A 95 14.54 4.83 13.59
C PHE A 95 15.07 3.39 13.58
N GLU A 96 16.28 3.17 14.09
CA GLU A 96 16.89 1.83 14.22
C GLU A 96 16.14 0.90 15.20
N ASP A 97 15.37 1.46 16.14
CA ASP A 97 14.56 0.71 17.12
C ASP A 97 13.13 0.42 16.62
N ILE A 98 12.76 0.97 15.46
CA ILE A 98 11.51 0.65 14.77
C ILE A 98 11.68 -0.72 14.10
N GLU A 99 10.60 -1.52 14.07
CA GLU A 99 10.60 -2.82 13.40
C GLU A 99 11.10 -2.69 11.95
N PRO A 100 12.12 -3.48 11.53
CA PRO A 100 12.75 -3.33 10.21
C PRO A 100 11.77 -3.39 9.03
N ALA A 101 10.71 -4.20 9.16
CA ALA A 101 9.66 -4.30 8.14
C ALA A 101 8.97 -2.95 7.85
N LEU A 102 8.92 -2.04 8.83
CA LEU A 102 8.27 -0.74 8.71
C LEU A 102 9.19 0.34 8.13
N HIS A 103 10.50 0.12 8.04
CA HIS A 103 11.46 1.13 7.61
C HIS A 103 11.15 1.66 6.20
N SER A 104 10.95 0.75 5.24
CA SER A 104 10.73 1.11 3.85
C SER A 104 9.37 1.79 3.62
N PRO A 105 8.24 1.27 4.13
CA PRO A 105 6.95 1.99 4.09
C PRO A 105 7.01 3.40 4.70
N LEU A 106 7.66 3.56 5.86
CA LEU A 106 7.79 4.85 6.53
C LEU A 106 8.64 5.84 5.71
N ARG A 107 9.75 5.37 5.11
CA ARG A 107 10.58 6.21 4.23
C ARG A 107 9.81 6.68 3.00
N ILE A 108 9.09 5.78 2.31
CA ILE A 108 8.29 6.12 1.13
C ILE A 108 7.20 7.14 1.49
N ALA A 109 6.47 6.92 2.59
CA ALA A 109 5.42 7.83 3.02
C ALA A 109 5.97 9.21 3.42
N THR A 110 7.06 9.23 4.17
CA THR A 110 7.73 10.48 4.59
C THR A 110 8.24 11.26 3.38
N TYR A 111 8.81 10.57 2.38
CA TYR A 111 9.24 11.20 1.14
C TYR A 111 8.08 11.87 0.40
N GLN A 112 6.93 11.18 0.29
CA GLN A 112 5.73 11.74 -0.34
C GLN A 112 5.25 13.01 0.39
N LEU A 113 5.23 12.99 1.71
CA LEU A 113 4.78 14.13 2.52
C LEU A 113 5.70 15.35 2.40
N LEU A 114 7.00 15.13 2.24
CA LEU A 114 7.98 16.22 2.23
C LEU A 114 8.26 16.78 0.83
N PHE A 115 8.09 15.98 -0.22
CA PHE A 115 8.59 16.33 -1.55
C PHE A 115 7.55 16.21 -2.67
N LEU A 116 6.39 15.57 -2.46
CA LEU A 116 5.37 15.43 -3.50
C LEU A 116 4.13 16.27 -3.20
N ASP A 117 4.08 17.48 -3.76
CA ASP A 117 2.96 18.44 -3.57
C ASP A 117 1.62 17.92 -4.09
N ARG A 118 1.64 17.00 -5.07
CA ARG A 118 0.44 16.45 -5.71
C ARG A 118 -0.20 15.29 -4.94
N VAL A 119 0.44 14.79 -3.88
CA VAL A 119 -0.07 13.66 -3.10
C VAL A 119 -0.73 14.20 -1.82
N PRO A 120 -2.05 14.04 -1.64
CA PRO A 120 -2.70 14.42 -0.40
C PRO A 120 -2.10 13.68 0.80
N ALA A 121 -1.78 14.41 1.87
CA ALA A 121 -1.11 13.84 3.04
C ALA A 121 -1.86 12.63 3.64
N HIS A 122 -3.19 12.71 3.73
CA HIS A 122 -4.01 11.60 4.24
C HIS A 122 -3.89 10.33 3.39
N ALA A 123 -3.67 10.45 2.07
CA ALA A 123 -3.54 9.32 1.17
C ALA A 123 -2.17 8.63 1.30
N ALA A 124 -1.11 9.39 1.58
CA ALA A 124 0.21 8.84 1.88
C ALA A 124 0.19 8.07 3.22
N VAL A 125 -0.40 8.68 4.25
CA VAL A 125 -0.50 8.08 5.59
C VAL A 125 -1.39 6.83 5.57
N HIS A 126 -2.58 6.90 4.97
CA HIS A 126 -3.49 5.76 4.93
C HIS A 126 -2.83 4.53 4.29
N VAL A 127 -2.15 4.70 3.16
CA VAL A 127 -1.45 3.57 2.51
C VAL A 127 -0.32 3.03 3.37
N ALA A 128 0.45 3.90 4.03
CA ALA A 128 1.53 3.46 4.92
C ALA A 128 0.99 2.64 6.11
N VAL A 129 -0.15 3.04 6.67
CA VAL A 129 -0.83 2.32 7.75
C VAL A 129 -1.35 0.96 7.28
N GLU A 130 -2.00 0.91 6.11
CA GLU A 130 -2.44 -0.37 5.53
C GLU A 130 -1.26 -1.32 5.26
N GLN A 131 -0.14 -0.80 4.79
CA GLN A 131 1.09 -1.59 4.61
C GLN A 131 1.63 -2.11 5.94
N ALA A 132 1.65 -1.27 6.99
CA ALA A 132 2.07 -1.70 8.31
C ALA A 132 1.19 -2.84 8.85
N HIS A 133 -0.14 -2.74 8.73
CA HIS A 133 -1.06 -3.80 9.14
C HIS A 133 -0.87 -5.12 8.38
N GLN A 134 -0.38 -5.08 7.14
CA GLN A 134 -0.10 -6.28 6.36
C GLN A 134 1.24 -6.94 6.74
N LEU A 135 2.18 -6.15 7.24
CA LEU A 135 3.52 -6.59 7.61
C LEU A 135 3.60 -7.06 9.08
N THR A 136 2.80 -6.47 9.96
CA THR A 136 2.75 -6.79 11.39
C THR A 136 1.49 -7.61 11.68
N HIS A 137 1.65 -8.88 12.03
CA HIS A 137 0.56 -9.84 12.32
C HIS A 137 -0.04 -9.70 13.71
#